data_AF-A0A2Z6PAQ8-F1
#
_entry.id   AF-A0A2Z6PAQ8-F1
#
_cell.length_a   1.000
_cell.length_b   1.000
_cell.length_c   1.000
_cell.angle_alpha   90.00
_cell.angle_beta   90.00
_cell.angle_gamma   90.00
#
_symmetry.space_group_name_H-M   'P 1'
#
loop_
_entity.id
_entity.type
_entity.pdbx_description
1 polymer ?
#
loop_
_entity_poly.entity_id
_entity_poly.type
_entity_poly.pdbx_seq_one_letter_code
_entity_poly.pdbx_strand_id
1 'polypeptide(L)'
;MFSEGVGSSWWRDLNKVRSGQGLIDPRWLADNIVRQIGDGRTTSFWVDSWLEVGPLARAFSRLYDLADNKNISVTDMCANGWKWRRRWVWKLHPSQSYSVRSAYSYLTMSDGSPVEDVASFLWVKSVPLKVNIFIWRLFLNRLPTKDNLLRRGVIEVHQVLCATNCGKSENATHLFLQCDVYNQVWQMVLNWTGMTRFFKWAMSQARPFLKRLNYKLTGG
;
A
#
# COMPACT_ATOMS: atom_id res chain seq x y z
N MET A 1 0.08 26.14 6.94
CA MET A 1 0.21 25.67 5.54
C MET A 1 1.66 25.24 5.38
N PHE A 2 1.95 23.93 5.47
CA PHE A 2 3.31 23.44 5.31
C PHE A 2 3.53 23.17 3.81
N SER A 3 4.51 23.85 3.22
CA SER A 3 4.86 23.80 1.81
C SER A 3 5.21 22.37 1.36
N GLU A 4 4.61 21.95 0.24
CA GLU A 4 4.99 20.74 -0.49
C GLU A 4 6.47 20.82 -0.87
N GLY A 5 7.30 19.94 -0.31
CA GLY A 5 8.72 19.82 -0.74
C GLY A 5 9.71 19.34 0.31
N VAL A 6 9.43 19.50 1.61
CA VAL A 6 10.43 19.21 2.68
C VAL A 6 10.24 17.86 3.36
N GLY A 7 9.32 17.04 2.87
CA GLY A 7 9.02 15.72 3.44
C GLY A 7 9.99 14.64 2.96
N SER A 8 10.47 13.80 3.90
CA SER A 8 11.13 12.54 3.59
C SER A 8 10.33 11.74 2.56
N SER A 9 10.98 10.84 1.80
CA SER A 9 10.30 9.97 0.83
C SER A 9 9.08 9.27 1.45
N TRP A 10 9.23 8.82 2.70
CA TRP A 10 8.14 8.26 3.50
C TRP A 10 6.97 9.23 3.70
N TRP A 11 7.22 10.50 4.06
CA TRP A 11 6.17 11.51 4.22
C TRP A 11 5.46 11.82 2.90
N ARG A 12 6.20 11.84 1.78
CA ARG A 12 5.61 12.00 0.45
C ARG A 12 4.71 10.82 0.11
N ASP A 13 5.15 9.60 0.31
CA ASP A 13 4.34 8.41 0.02
C ASP A 13 3.08 8.33 0.89
N LEU A 14 3.17 8.72 2.16
CA LEU A 14 2.02 8.81 3.06
C LEU A 14 1.00 9.87 2.59
N ASN A 15 1.48 11.00 2.07
CA ASN A 15 0.61 12.00 1.45
C ASN A 15 -0.05 11.49 0.16
N LYS A 16 0.65 10.69 -0.67
CA LYS A 16 0.02 10.07 -1.85
C LYS A 16 -1.13 9.15 -1.47
N VAL A 17 -0.95 8.35 -0.40
CA VAL A 17 -2.01 7.49 0.15
C VAL A 17 -3.17 8.34 0.68
N ARG A 18 -2.90 9.40 1.44
CA ARG A 18 -3.94 10.34 1.93
C ARG A 18 -4.74 10.97 0.78
N SER A 19 -4.08 11.38 -0.30
CA SER A 19 -4.68 12.03 -1.46
C SER A 19 -5.31 11.05 -2.46
N GLY A 20 -5.32 9.75 -2.17
CA GLY A 20 -5.87 8.73 -3.05
C GLY A 20 -5.21 8.67 -4.43
N GLN A 21 -3.93 9.03 -4.55
CA GLN A 21 -3.25 9.07 -5.84
C GLN A 21 -3.20 7.65 -6.45
N GLY A 22 -3.84 7.47 -7.62
CA GLY A 22 -3.98 6.17 -8.28
C GLY A 22 -5.23 5.37 -7.91
N LEU A 23 -6.08 5.90 -7.04
CA LEU A 23 -7.42 5.37 -6.76
C LEU A 23 -8.47 6.08 -7.61
N ILE A 24 -9.61 5.42 -7.82
CA ILE A 24 -10.77 6.00 -8.50
C ILE A 24 -11.34 7.18 -7.69
N ASP A 25 -11.22 7.13 -6.36
CA ASP A 25 -11.67 8.19 -5.45
C ASP A 25 -10.45 8.92 -4.81
N PRO A 26 -10.10 10.13 -5.28
CA PRO A 26 -9.01 10.93 -4.73
C PRO A 26 -9.30 11.47 -3.32
N ARG A 27 -10.56 11.39 -2.87
CA ARG A 27 -10.97 11.81 -1.54
C ARG A 27 -11.30 10.63 -0.63
N TRP A 28 -10.92 9.40 -1.00
CA TRP A 28 -11.30 8.19 -0.26
C TRP A 28 -11.09 8.31 1.25
N LEU A 29 -9.98 8.89 1.70
CA LEU A 29 -9.72 9.01 3.12
C LEU A 29 -10.61 10.06 3.77
N ALA A 30 -10.72 11.25 3.16
CA ALA A 30 -11.54 12.35 3.66
C ALA A 30 -13.03 12.02 3.65
N ASP A 31 -13.50 11.30 2.62
CA ASP A 31 -14.90 10.97 2.46
C ASP A 31 -15.33 9.79 3.35
N ASN A 32 -14.37 8.99 3.83
CA ASN A 32 -14.60 7.87 4.73
C ASN A 32 -14.22 8.13 6.21
N ILE A 33 -13.70 9.31 6.55
CA ILE A 33 -13.29 9.72 7.90
C ILE A 33 -14.03 11.02 8.32
N VAL A 34 -14.90 10.96 9.33
CA VAL A 34 -15.76 12.10 9.77
C VAL A 34 -15.40 12.59 11.17
N ARG A 35 -15.11 13.88 11.44
CA ARG A 35 -14.57 14.32 12.75
C ARG A 35 -15.52 14.16 13.95
N GLN A 36 -14.97 13.71 15.09
CA GLN A 36 -15.61 13.79 16.41
C GLN A 36 -15.21 15.05 17.17
N ILE A 37 -16.20 15.72 17.75
CA ILE A 37 -16.06 16.70 18.83
C ILE A 37 -16.33 15.96 20.14
N GLY A 38 -15.63 16.30 21.24
CA GLY A 38 -15.76 15.64 22.55
C GLY A 38 -17.16 15.76 23.18
N ASP A 39 -17.25 16.17 24.44
CA ASP A 39 -18.56 16.45 25.07
C ASP A 39 -19.25 17.70 24.47
N GLY A 40 -18.49 18.53 23.76
CA GLY A 40 -18.94 19.75 23.10
C GLY A 40 -19.06 20.95 24.03
N ARG A 41 -18.71 20.79 25.33
CA ARG A 41 -18.91 21.81 26.37
C ARG A 41 -17.86 22.90 26.31
N THR A 42 -16.64 22.52 25.94
CA THR A 42 -15.50 23.43 25.78
C THR A 42 -15.27 23.84 24.34
N THR A 43 -16.07 23.31 23.40
CA THR A 43 -15.92 23.59 21.96
C THR A 43 -16.93 24.64 21.55
N SER A 44 -16.45 25.80 21.10
CA SER A 44 -17.27 26.91 20.63
C SER A 44 -17.78 26.65 19.22
N PHE A 45 -19.10 26.76 19.01
CA PHE A 45 -19.71 26.49 17.70
C PHE A 45 -19.21 27.46 16.62
N TRP A 46 -19.04 28.74 16.94
CA TRP A 46 -18.67 29.74 15.93
C TRP A 46 -17.17 29.99 15.81
N VAL A 47 -16.46 29.95 16.93
CA VAL A 47 -15.10 30.51 17.07
C VAL A 47 -14.02 29.45 16.95
N ASP A 48 -14.34 28.17 17.18
CA ASP A 48 -13.38 27.09 17.00
C ASP A 48 -13.19 26.74 15.53
N SER A 49 -12.00 26.23 15.18
CA SER A 49 -11.67 25.88 13.80
C SER A 49 -12.31 24.56 13.39
N TRP A 50 -13.33 24.69 12.53
CA TRP A 50 -14.13 23.60 12.00
C TRP A 50 -13.68 23.15 10.62
N LEU A 51 -13.29 24.11 9.78
CA LEU A 51 -12.88 23.90 8.41
C LEU A 51 -11.37 24.14 8.27
N GLU A 52 -10.76 23.65 7.20
CA GLU A 52 -9.36 23.97 6.88
C GLU A 52 -9.14 25.48 6.69
N VAL A 53 -10.19 26.20 6.27
CA VAL A 53 -10.20 27.67 6.12
C VAL A 53 -10.40 28.43 7.45
N GLY A 54 -10.59 27.71 8.56
CA GLY A 54 -10.72 28.27 9.90
C GLY A 54 -12.13 28.13 10.51
N PRO A 55 -12.53 29.04 11.42
CA PRO A 55 -13.77 28.94 12.17
C PRO A 55 -15.01 29.27 11.33
N LEU A 56 -16.16 28.74 11.75
CA LEU A 56 -17.44 28.94 11.04
C LEU A 56 -17.84 30.42 10.99
N ALA A 57 -17.47 31.21 12.01
CA ALA A 57 -17.69 32.67 12.00
C ALA A 57 -17.01 33.38 10.82
N ARG A 58 -15.86 32.87 10.37
CA ARG A 58 -15.13 33.45 9.24
C ARG A 58 -15.68 32.95 7.90
N ALA A 59 -16.01 31.66 7.82
CA ALA A 59 -16.53 31.06 6.60
C ALA A 59 -17.97 31.51 6.28
N PHE A 60 -18.77 31.77 7.31
CA PHE A 60 -20.18 32.14 7.21
C PHE A 60 -20.49 33.40 8.02
N SER A 61 -19.79 34.51 7.72
CA SER A 61 -19.91 35.78 8.45
C SER A 61 -21.35 36.29 8.57
N ARG A 62 -22.12 36.26 7.47
CA ARG A 62 -23.52 36.68 7.47
C ARG A 62 -24.41 35.86 8.41
N LEU A 63 -24.13 34.57 8.56
CA LEU A 63 -24.89 33.69 9.46
C LEU A 63 -24.47 33.89 10.91
N TYR A 64 -23.18 34.20 11.15
CA TYR A 64 -22.66 34.56 12.45
C TYR A 64 -23.22 35.90 12.97
N ASP A 65 -23.39 36.89 12.08
CA ASP A 65 -23.98 38.18 12.44
C ASP A 65 -25.43 38.05 12.91
N LEU A 66 -26.17 37.12 12.31
CA LEU A 66 -27.56 36.77 12.64
C LEU A 66 -27.69 35.81 13.84
N ALA A 67 -26.59 35.30 14.39
CA ALA A 67 -26.65 34.35 15.50
C ALA A 67 -26.94 35.07 16.83
N ASP A 68 -28.00 34.64 17.53
CA ASP A 68 -28.40 35.19 18.84
C ASP A 68 -27.31 34.99 19.91
N ASN A 69 -26.58 33.86 19.85
CA ASN A 69 -25.47 33.59 20.76
C ASN A 69 -24.21 33.18 19.99
N LYS A 70 -23.28 34.14 19.91
CA LYS A 70 -21.99 34.00 19.20
C LYS A 70 -20.98 33.12 19.93
N ASN A 71 -21.15 32.92 21.23
CA ASN A 71 -20.28 32.09 22.07
C ASN A 71 -20.93 30.76 22.48
N ILE A 72 -21.97 30.33 21.75
CA ILE A 72 -22.67 29.08 22.06
C ILE A 72 -21.75 27.87 21.94
N SER A 73 -21.79 26.98 22.93
CA SER A 73 -21.07 25.71 22.89
C SER A 73 -21.75 24.74 21.93
N VAL A 74 -21.01 23.76 21.43
CA VAL A 74 -21.59 22.70 20.60
C VAL A 74 -22.65 21.90 21.36
N THR A 75 -22.49 21.70 22.68
CA THR A 75 -23.49 21.02 23.52
C THR A 75 -24.81 21.79 23.60
N ASP A 76 -24.74 23.10 23.84
CA ASP A 76 -25.93 23.95 23.96
C ASP A 76 -26.62 24.12 22.60
N MET A 77 -25.84 24.21 21.52
CA MET A 77 -26.38 24.21 20.16
C MET A 77 -27.13 22.90 19.87
N CYS A 78 -26.61 21.75 20.33
CA CYS A 78 -27.32 20.48 20.22
C CYS A 78 -28.61 20.42 21.05
N ALA A 79 -28.62 21.05 22.24
CA ALA A 79 -29.81 21.15 23.08
C ALA A 79 -30.90 22.01 22.40
N ASN A 80 -30.53 22.98 21.58
CA ASN A 80 -31.42 23.76 20.71
C ASN A 80 -31.90 22.99 19.45
N GLY A 81 -31.81 21.66 19.45
CA GLY A 81 -32.36 20.79 18.41
C GLY A 81 -31.42 20.48 17.24
N TRP A 82 -30.19 21.00 17.25
CA TRP A 82 -29.20 20.69 16.21
C TRP A 82 -28.61 19.29 16.42
N LYS A 83 -28.67 18.44 15.38
CA LYS A 83 -28.10 17.08 15.45
C LYS A 83 -26.69 17.04 14.85
N TRP A 84 -25.71 16.63 15.67
CA TRP A 84 -24.32 16.42 15.25
C TRP A 84 -23.83 15.00 15.55
N ARG A 85 -22.90 14.48 14.73
CA ARG A 85 -22.29 13.14 14.91
C ARG A 85 -21.04 13.23 15.79
N ARG A 86 -21.11 12.69 17.00
CA ARG A 86 -20.03 12.71 18.00
C ARG A 86 -19.04 11.54 17.87
N ARG A 87 -18.68 11.02 16.69
CA ARG A 87 -17.61 10.00 16.59
C ARG A 87 -16.92 10.02 15.23
N TRP A 88 -15.62 9.66 15.18
CA TRP A 88 -14.98 9.29 13.92
C TRP A 88 -15.66 8.04 13.37
N VAL A 89 -16.55 8.24 12.40
CA VAL A 89 -17.31 7.17 11.77
C VAL A 89 -16.51 6.69 10.57
N TRP A 90 -16.00 5.47 10.67
CA TRP A 90 -15.42 4.78 9.54
C TRP A 90 -16.51 4.16 8.68
N LYS A 91 -16.73 4.70 7.49
CA LYS A 91 -17.85 4.27 6.62
C LYS A 91 -17.62 2.92 5.93
N LEU A 92 -16.38 2.45 5.89
CA LEU A 92 -15.99 1.21 5.20
C LEU A 92 -16.12 -0.05 6.09
N HIS A 93 -16.72 0.06 7.28
CA HIS A 93 -16.97 -1.10 8.13
C HIS A 93 -18.27 -0.95 8.95
N PRO A 94 -19.09 -1.99 9.10
CA PRO A 94 -20.35 -1.93 9.85
C PRO A 94 -20.19 -1.49 11.31
N SER A 95 -19.06 -1.80 11.94
CA SER A 95 -18.75 -1.36 13.32
C SER A 95 -18.49 0.14 13.45
N GLN A 96 -18.47 0.88 12.33
CA GLN A 96 -18.18 2.32 12.27
C GLN A 96 -16.82 2.71 12.87
N SER A 97 -15.95 1.73 13.07
CA SER A 97 -14.63 1.88 13.67
C SER A 97 -13.56 1.56 12.64
N TYR A 98 -12.48 2.34 12.64
CA TYR A 98 -11.37 2.12 11.73
C TYR A 98 -10.73 0.76 11.97
N SER A 99 -10.49 0.01 10.89
CA SER A 99 -9.63 -1.17 10.92
C SER A 99 -8.74 -1.20 9.70
N VAL A 100 -7.47 -1.56 9.91
CA VAL A 100 -6.49 -1.71 8.82
C VAL A 100 -7.02 -2.66 7.75
N ARG A 101 -7.75 -3.71 8.14
CA ARG A 101 -8.35 -4.68 7.23
C ARG A 101 -9.39 -4.06 6.28
N SER A 102 -10.30 -3.24 6.79
CA SER A 102 -11.34 -2.62 5.95
C SER A 102 -10.79 -1.51 5.05
N ALA A 103 -9.81 -0.74 5.55
CA ALA A 103 -9.07 0.21 4.73
C ALA A 103 -8.29 -0.49 3.62
N TYR A 104 -7.52 -1.53 3.96
CA TYR A 104 -6.74 -2.30 3.00
C TYR A 104 -7.63 -2.93 1.94
N SER A 105 -8.71 -3.60 2.34
CA SER A 105 -9.67 -4.20 1.40
C SER A 105 -10.22 -3.18 0.42
N TYR A 106 -10.62 -1.99 0.87
CA TYR A 106 -11.13 -0.94 -0.02
C TYR A 106 -10.05 -0.44 -0.99
N LEU A 107 -8.82 -0.25 -0.50
CA LEU A 107 -7.68 0.18 -1.31
C LEU A 107 -7.25 -0.87 -2.35
N THR A 108 -7.47 -2.16 -2.07
CA THR A 108 -7.08 -3.25 -2.98
C THR A 108 -8.23 -3.78 -3.83
N MET A 109 -9.48 -3.35 -3.61
CA MET A 109 -10.65 -3.78 -4.41
C MET A 109 -10.55 -3.40 -5.90
N SER A 110 -9.80 -2.35 -6.24
CA SER A 110 -9.58 -1.89 -7.61
C SER A 110 -8.35 -2.48 -8.28
N ASP A 111 -7.48 -3.18 -7.55
CA ASP A 111 -6.32 -3.87 -8.12
C ASP A 111 -6.60 -5.37 -8.05
N GLY A 112 -6.99 -5.96 -9.19
CA GLY A 112 -7.00 -7.41 -9.41
C GLY A 112 -5.58 -7.97 -9.37
N SER A 113 -4.89 -7.74 -8.26
CA SER A 113 -3.48 -7.99 -8.11
C SER A 113 -3.29 -9.49 -7.88
N PRO A 114 -2.28 -10.12 -8.51
CA PRO A 114 -1.90 -11.50 -8.25
C PRO A 114 -1.50 -11.80 -6.78
N VAL A 115 -1.51 -10.78 -5.90
CA VAL A 115 -0.91 -10.82 -4.56
C VAL A 115 -1.73 -11.68 -3.60
N GLU A 116 -3.07 -11.73 -3.73
CA GLU A 116 -3.91 -12.59 -2.88
C GLU A 116 -3.73 -14.08 -3.20
N ASP A 117 -3.70 -14.44 -4.48
CA ASP A 117 -3.43 -15.82 -4.95
C ASP A 117 -2.03 -16.29 -4.51
N VAL A 118 -1.05 -15.41 -4.62
CA VAL A 118 0.34 -15.70 -4.25
C VAL A 118 0.52 -15.82 -2.73
N ALA A 119 -0.18 -15.01 -1.93
CA ALA A 119 -0.09 -15.06 -0.47
C ALA A 119 -0.62 -16.38 0.12
N SER A 120 -1.72 -16.93 -0.41
CA SER A 120 -2.25 -18.22 0.05
C SER A 120 -1.33 -19.40 -0.30
N PHE A 121 -0.67 -19.33 -1.46
CA PHE A 121 0.25 -20.38 -1.94
C PHE A 121 1.60 -20.42 -1.18
N LEU A 122 2.07 -19.28 -0.69
CA LEU A 122 3.44 -19.12 -0.20
C LEU A 122 3.67 -19.51 1.26
N TRP A 123 2.63 -19.52 2.08
CA TRP A 123 2.77 -19.74 3.52
C TRP A 123 2.67 -21.22 3.89
N VAL A 124 3.56 -22.03 3.33
CA VAL A 124 3.71 -23.44 3.69
C VAL A 124 4.34 -23.52 5.08
N LYS A 125 3.57 -23.98 6.09
CA LYS A 125 4.01 -24.07 7.49
C LYS A 125 5.21 -24.99 7.70
N SER A 126 5.39 -25.97 6.80
CA SER A 126 6.49 -26.95 6.84
C SER A 126 7.82 -26.40 6.33
N VAL A 127 7.87 -25.15 5.89
CA VAL A 127 9.04 -24.53 5.25
C VAL A 127 9.55 -23.37 6.13
N PRO A 128 10.87 -23.24 6.37
CA PRO A 128 11.40 -22.13 7.15
C PRO A 128 10.98 -20.77 6.60
N LEU A 129 10.65 -19.84 7.49
CA LEU A 129 10.16 -18.49 7.19
C LEU A 129 11.00 -17.75 6.13
N LYS A 130 12.34 -17.88 6.22
CA LYS A 130 13.28 -17.27 5.28
C LYS A 130 13.07 -17.72 3.82
N VAL A 131 12.65 -18.97 3.61
CA VAL A 131 12.37 -19.53 2.29
C VAL A 131 11.03 -19.00 1.78
N ASN A 132 9.99 -18.93 2.62
CA ASN A 132 8.70 -18.33 2.23
C ASN A 132 8.88 -16.86 1.83
N ILE A 133 9.65 -16.08 2.59
CA ILE A 133 9.98 -14.68 2.25
C ILE A 133 10.75 -14.60 0.92
N PHE A 134 11.71 -15.49 0.71
CA PHE A 134 12.47 -15.53 -0.53
C PHE A 134 11.57 -15.81 -1.75
N ILE A 135 10.71 -16.83 -1.67
CA ILE A 135 9.79 -17.18 -2.77
C ILE A 135 8.75 -16.07 -2.98
N TRP A 136 8.25 -15.44 -1.91
CA TRP A 136 7.40 -14.25 -2.02
C TRP A 136 8.07 -13.12 -2.78
N ARG A 137 9.33 -12.80 -2.45
CA ARG A 137 10.11 -11.79 -3.15
C ARG A 137 10.37 -12.18 -4.61
N LEU A 138 10.58 -13.47 -4.89
CA LEU A 138 10.73 -13.99 -6.25
C LEU A 138 9.46 -13.75 -7.08
N PHE A 139 8.27 -14.10 -6.56
CA PHE A 139 7.01 -13.89 -7.27
C PHE A 139 6.67 -12.42 -7.50
N LEU A 140 7.04 -11.54 -6.57
CA LEU A 140 6.85 -10.10 -6.78
C LEU A 140 7.91 -9.47 -7.67
N ASN A 141 8.85 -10.25 -8.22
CA ASN A 141 10.02 -9.75 -8.94
C ASN A 141 10.78 -8.68 -8.13
N ARG A 142 10.99 -8.93 -6.83
CA ARG A 142 11.64 -8.03 -5.85
C ARG A 142 12.97 -8.57 -5.33
N LEU A 143 13.55 -9.54 -6.03
CA LEU A 143 14.92 -9.96 -5.79
C LEU A 143 15.90 -8.93 -6.35
N PRO A 144 17.10 -8.80 -5.77
CA PRO A 144 18.12 -7.86 -6.22
C PRO A 144 18.85 -8.38 -7.48
N THR A 145 18.11 -8.81 -8.50
CA THR A 145 18.64 -9.18 -9.82
C THR A 145 19.09 -7.92 -10.56
N LYS A 146 20.06 -8.03 -11.48
CA LYS A 146 20.58 -6.83 -12.18
C LYS A 146 19.51 -6.07 -12.96
N ASP A 147 18.49 -6.74 -13.53
CA ASP A 147 17.35 -6.04 -14.15
C ASP A 147 16.55 -5.17 -13.14
N ASN A 148 16.39 -5.63 -11.90
CA ASN A 148 15.74 -4.89 -10.83
C ASN A 148 16.63 -3.76 -10.30
N LEU A 149 17.94 -3.97 -10.25
CA LEU A 149 18.90 -2.93 -9.86
C LEU A 149 18.97 -1.82 -10.91
N LEU A 150 18.94 -2.16 -12.21
CA LEU A 150 18.87 -1.19 -13.30
C LEU A 150 17.60 -0.35 -13.20
N ARG A 151 16.43 -1.00 -13.01
CA ARG A 151 15.14 -0.30 -12.84
C ARG A 151 15.11 0.65 -11.65
N ARG A 152 15.98 0.45 -10.66
CA ARG A 152 16.11 1.31 -9.48
C ARG A 152 17.23 2.36 -9.62
N GLY A 153 17.92 2.40 -10.75
CA GLY A 153 19.05 3.31 -10.99
C GLY A 153 20.29 3.01 -10.15
N VAL A 154 20.46 1.76 -9.68
CA VAL A 154 21.61 1.35 -8.86
C VAL A 154 22.81 0.96 -9.73
N ILE A 155 22.56 0.43 -10.93
CA ILE A 155 23.59 0.01 -11.88
C ILE A 155 23.33 0.61 -13.27
N GLU A 156 24.36 0.63 -14.10
CA GLU A 156 24.25 1.09 -15.48
C GLU A 156 23.80 -0.01 -16.46
N VAL A 157 23.32 0.41 -17.64
CA VAL A 157 22.79 -0.49 -18.68
C VAL A 157 23.81 -1.55 -19.11
N HIS A 158 25.10 -1.21 -19.14
CA HIS A 158 26.15 -2.14 -19.54
C HIS A 158 26.42 -3.25 -18.51
N GLN A 159 25.93 -3.11 -17.27
CA GLN A 159 26.19 -4.03 -16.17
C GLN A 159 25.12 -5.13 -16.03
N VAL A 160 24.07 -5.11 -16.85
CA VAL A 160 22.90 -6.01 -16.72
C VAL A 160 23.13 -7.45 -17.16
N LEU A 161 24.27 -7.73 -17.79
CA LEU A 161 24.61 -9.09 -18.21
C LEU A 161 24.79 -10.02 -17.01
N CYS A 162 24.41 -11.28 -17.19
CA CYS A 162 24.52 -12.34 -16.21
C CYS A 162 25.96 -12.47 -15.69
N ALA A 163 26.10 -12.59 -14.36
CA ALA A 163 27.41 -12.71 -13.70
C ALA A 163 28.22 -13.95 -14.15
N THR A 164 27.55 -14.96 -14.71
CA THR A 164 28.20 -16.17 -15.24
C THR A 164 28.77 -15.98 -16.65
N ASN A 165 28.67 -14.78 -17.21
CA ASN A 165 29.14 -14.42 -18.54
C ASN A 165 28.51 -15.25 -19.68
N CYS A 166 27.29 -15.78 -19.47
CA CYS A 166 26.56 -16.55 -20.47
C CYS A 166 25.90 -15.69 -21.58
N GLY A 167 26.23 -14.40 -21.66
CA GLY A 167 25.77 -13.49 -22.72
C GLY A 167 24.32 -13.01 -22.65
N LYS A 168 23.55 -13.35 -21.61
CA LYS A 168 22.13 -12.95 -21.44
C LYS A 168 21.97 -11.94 -20.31
N SER A 169 20.92 -11.13 -20.34
CA SER A 169 20.57 -10.21 -19.23
C SER A 169 20.14 -10.98 -17.98
N GLU A 170 20.60 -10.57 -16.81
CA GLU A 170 20.24 -11.20 -15.54
C GLU A 170 18.88 -10.71 -15.04
N ASN A 171 17.90 -11.60 -15.14
CA ASN A 171 16.59 -11.45 -14.50
C ASN A 171 16.24 -12.73 -13.74
N ALA A 172 15.17 -12.70 -12.95
CA ALA A 172 14.75 -13.85 -12.14
C ALA A 172 14.52 -15.11 -12.99
N THR A 173 13.86 -14.99 -14.15
CA THR A 173 13.65 -16.13 -15.03
C THR A 173 14.97 -16.70 -15.54
N HIS A 174 15.90 -15.85 -15.95
CA HIS A 174 17.20 -16.27 -16.41
C HIS A 174 17.99 -16.98 -15.30
N LEU A 175 18.08 -16.37 -14.12
CA LEU A 175 18.89 -16.86 -13.00
C LEU A 175 18.38 -18.19 -12.42
N PHE A 176 17.06 -18.42 -12.42
CA PHE A 176 16.46 -19.62 -11.83
C PHE A 176 16.01 -20.70 -12.83
N LEU A 177 15.80 -20.37 -14.11
CA LEU A 177 15.19 -21.29 -15.08
C LEU A 177 15.94 -21.45 -16.41
N GLN A 178 16.72 -20.47 -16.86
CA GLN A 178 17.26 -20.47 -18.23
C GLN A 178 18.79 -20.39 -18.32
N CYS A 179 19.48 -20.06 -17.24
CA CYS A 179 20.93 -20.03 -17.22
C CYS A 179 21.46 -21.45 -16.97
N ASP A 180 22.20 -22.00 -17.94
CA ASP A 180 22.76 -23.35 -17.85
C ASP A 180 23.76 -23.48 -16.70
N VAL A 181 24.56 -22.44 -16.47
CA VAL A 181 25.54 -22.39 -15.39
C VAL A 181 24.84 -22.40 -14.02
N TYR A 182 23.88 -21.51 -13.79
CA TYR A 182 23.15 -21.50 -12.52
C TYR A 182 22.31 -22.76 -12.33
N ASN A 183 21.75 -23.34 -13.39
CA ASN A 183 21.03 -24.60 -13.28
C ASN A 183 21.91 -25.72 -12.74
N GLN A 184 23.17 -25.84 -13.21
CA GLN A 184 24.13 -26.81 -12.67
C GLN A 184 24.42 -26.56 -11.18
N VAL A 185 24.66 -25.30 -10.79
CA VAL A 185 24.86 -24.92 -9.38
C VAL A 185 23.65 -25.30 -8.53
N TRP A 186 22.43 -25.02 -9.01
CA TRP A 186 21.21 -25.42 -8.31
C TRP A 186 21.10 -26.94 -8.18
N GLN A 187 21.41 -27.73 -9.22
CA GLN A 187 21.40 -29.19 -9.09
C GLN A 187 22.39 -29.69 -8.03
N MET A 188 23.60 -29.09 -7.95
CA MET A 188 24.59 -29.45 -6.92
C MET A 188 24.06 -29.15 -5.52
N VAL A 189 23.51 -27.94 -5.29
CA VAL A 189 22.92 -27.54 -4.01
C VAL A 189 21.74 -28.44 -3.63
N LEU A 190 20.90 -28.81 -4.60
CA LEU A 190 19.73 -29.67 -4.36
C LEU A 190 20.11 -31.11 -4.05
N ASN A 191 21.18 -31.62 -4.66
CA ASN A 191 21.73 -32.92 -4.32
C ASN A 191 22.36 -32.91 -2.93
N TRP A 192 23.11 -31.86 -2.60
CA TRP A 192 23.73 -31.72 -1.27
C TRP A 192 22.70 -31.62 -0.14
N THR A 193 21.57 -30.95 -0.39
CA THR A 193 20.52 -30.73 0.62
C THR A 193 19.45 -31.83 0.67
N GLY A 194 19.48 -32.82 -0.24
CA GLY A 194 18.44 -33.84 -0.36
C GLY A 194 17.05 -33.29 -0.76
N MET A 195 16.95 -32.03 -1.15
CA MET A 195 15.69 -31.31 -1.42
C MET A 195 15.28 -31.33 -2.91
N THR A 196 15.83 -32.24 -3.71
CA THR A 196 15.61 -32.33 -5.17
C THR A 196 14.13 -32.39 -5.55
N ARG A 197 13.29 -33.07 -4.75
CA ARG A 197 11.83 -33.19 -5.01
C ARG A 197 11.07 -31.91 -4.68
N PHE A 198 11.39 -31.25 -3.56
CA PHE A 198 10.71 -30.04 -3.11
C PHE A 198 10.96 -28.85 -4.03
N PHE A 199 12.21 -28.64 -4.47
CA PHE A 199 12.53 -27.53 -5.36
C PHE A 199 11.98 -27.72 -6.77
N LYS A 200 12.03 -28.95 -7.32
CA LYS A 200 11.39 -29.27 -8.61
C LYS A 200 9.88 -29.04 -8.57
N TRP A 201 9.23 -29.39 -7.45
CA TRP A 201 7.82 -29.09 -7.21
C TRP A 201 7.56 -27.58 -7.07
N ALA A 202 8.32 -26.86 -6.25
CA ALA A 202 8.15 -25.41 -6.07
C ALA A 202 8.35 -24.64 -7.40
N MET A 203 9.35 -25.03 -8.19
CA MET A 203 9.61 -24.44 -9.50
C MET A 203 8.59 -24.85 -10.57
N SER A 204 7.98 -26.05 -10.47
CA SER A 204 6.89 -26.43 -11.38
C SER A 204 5.62 -25.61 -11.12
N GLN A 205 5.34 -25.32 -9.84
CA GLN A 205 4.23 -24.46 -9.44
C GLN A 205 4.50 -22.98 -9.75
N ALA A 206 5.76 -22.53 -9.71
CA ALA A 206 6.15 -21.17 -10.06
C ALA A 206 6.18 -20.91 -11.58
N ARG A 207 6.29 -21.96 -12.41
CA ARG A 207 6.46 -21.86 -13.86
C ARG A 207 5.30 -21.14 -14.58
N PRO A 208 4.00 -21.38 -14.29
CA PRO A 208 2.89 -20.64 -14.86
C PRO A 208 2.92 -19.14 -14.49
N PHE A 209 3.28 -18.83 -13.24
CA PHE A 209 3.33 -17.46 -12.74
C PHE A 209 4.51 -16.66 -13.30
N LEU A 210 5.68 -17.29 -13.44
CA LEU A 210 6.85 -16.65 -14.06
C LEU A 210 6.64 -16.37 -15.56
N LYS A 211 5.88 -17.22 -16.26
CA LYS A 211 5.43 -16.91 -17.64
C LYS A 211 4.46 -15.73 -17.68
N ARG A 212 3.57 -15.61 -16.69
CA ARG A 212 2.60 -14.50 -16.56
C ARG A 212 3.25 -13.17 -16.17
N LEU A 213 4.31 -13.21 -15.35
CA LEU A 213 5.15 -12.06 -15.00
C LEU A 213 5.94 -11.53 -16.20
N ASN A 214 6.47 -12.42 -17.06
CA ASN A 214 7.13 -12.01 -18.30
C ASN A 214 6.15 -11.32 -19.26
N TYR A 215 4.91 -11.81 -19.38
CA TYR A 215 3.90 -11.22 -20.26
C TYR A 215 3.58 -9.76 -19.89
N LYS A 216 3.50 -9.41 -18.59
CA LYS A 216 3.26 -8.03 -18.12
C LYS A 216 4.49 -7.11 -18.20
N LEU A 217 5.70 -7.64 -18.43
CA LEU A 217 6.93 -6.84 -18.52
C LEU A 217 7.40 -6.61 -19.98
N THR A 218 6.91 -7.40 -20.94
CA THR A 218 7.24 -7.26 -22.37
C THR A 218 6.10 -6.75 -23.24
N GLY A 219 4.93 -6.41 -22.68
CA GLY A 219 3.79 -5.93 -23.46
C GLY A 219 2.70 -5.32 -22.59
N GLY A 220 2.54 -4.01 -22.74
CA GLY A 220 1.64 -3.11 -22.02
C GLY A 220 2.18 -1.69 -22.10
#